data_AF-A0AAD6U3C8-F1
#
_entry.id   AF-A0AAD6U3C8-F1
#
_cell.length_a   1.000
_cell.length_b   1.000
_cell.length_c   1.000
_cell.angle_alpha   90.00
_cell.angle_beta   90.00
_cell.angle_gamma   90.00
#
_symmetry.space_group_name_H-M   'P 1'
#
loop_
_entity.id
_entity.type
_entity.pdbx_description
1 polymer ?
#
loop_
_entity_poly.entity_id
_entity_poly.type
_entity_poly.pdbx_seq_one_letter_code
_entity_poly.pdbx_strand_id
1 'polypeptide(L)'
;MSTPLSQEDIASFQGAESARILLIALFGLSVYEQWLITLDDELKYFWTGPWELSRILFLVNRYLTPAISVLALVCFSLSSPSPEDLRQFCKRAIQAVFVTSMLALGVVQAMLVIRVWYLFSQSRIVSIGMLVAFAVTNIVSLFFAIADGIDLNILENLPQFNIRGCRASRPPKFWRLYLPSLILHTVLYCLTAFRALRNRRIFKRAPILKRLVRDGGFFYFVVFISVLLTTIGSFLPQYPSINIPAIFSTLIVATTSIAASRVMLSIHSLAAKLGSDSAWLLNNIELSRVPWRRGATEGEIIVDQLGRDSNADDDELYSPSTSDLSLKTSRVGRWNDETW
;
A
#
# COMPACT_ATOMS: atom_id res chain seq x y z
N MET A 1 -31.73 38.78 13.61
CA MET A 1 -31.29 39.25 12.29
C MET A 1 -30.17 38.31 11.85
N SER A 2 -30.50 37.30 11.05
CA SER A 2 -29.53 36.30 10.56
C SER A 2 -28.62 36.98 9.55
N THR A 3 -27.32 37.03 9.83
CA THR A 3 -26.32 37.43 8.84
C THR A 3 -26.44 36.51 7.62
N PRO A 4 -26.50 37.04 6.39
CA PRO A 4 -26.51 36.20 5.20
C PRO A 4 -25.21 35.38 5.19
N LEU A 5 -25.31 34.06 4.97
CA LEU A 5 -24.14 33.21 4.82
C LEU A 5 -23.26 33.75 3.70
N SER A 6 -21.96 33.84 3.95
CA SER A 6 -21.01 34.20 2.90
C SER A 6 -20.92 33.07 1.87
N GLN A 7 -20.52 33.40 0.65
CA GLN A 7 -20.31 32.39 -0.40
C GLN A 7 -19.22 31.37 0.00
N GLU A 8 -18.28 31.77 0.86
CA GLU A 8 -17.22 30.94 1.41
C GLU A 8 -17.77 29.90 2.42
N ASP A 9 -18.74 30.29 3.25
CA ASP A 9 -19.41 29.37 4.18
C ASP A 9 -20.14 28.27 3.43
N ILE A 10 -20.87 28.63 2.36
CA ILE A 10 -21.60 27.68 1.52
C ILE A 10 -20.63 26.68 0.87
N ALA A 11 -19.52 27.16 0.31
CA ALA A 11 -18.50 26.31 -0.31
C ALA A 11 -17.83 25.37 0.72
N SER A 12 -17.66 25.82 1.96
CA SER A 12 -17.14 25.01 3.05
C SER A 12 -18.11 23.91 3.47
N PHE A 13 -19.41 24.19 3.53
CA PHE A 13 -20.43 23.16 3.78
C PHE A 13 -20.50 22.12 2.67
N GLN A 14 -20.42 22.54 1.41
CA GLN A 14 -20.36 21.64 0.25
C GLN A 14 -19.12 20.74 0.30
N GLY A 15 -17.96 21.30 0.67
CA GLY A 15 -16.72 20.54 0.85
C GLY A 15 -16.83 19.49 1.95
N ALA A 16 -17.42 19.83 3.09
CA ALA A 16 -17.63 18.89 4.19
C ALA A 16 -18.58 17.74 3.82
N GLU A 17 -19.69 18.04 3.12
CA GLU A 17 -20.61 17.00 2.67
C GLU A 17 -19.96 16.10 1.60
N SER A 18 -19.20 16.68 0.68
CA SER A 18 -18.42 15.92 -0.31
C SER A 18 -17.41 14.99 0.36
N ALA A 19 -16.73 15.46 1.43
CA ALA A 19 -15.81 14.64 2.21
C ALA A 19 -16.52 13.43 2.84
N ARG A 20 -17.72 13.66 3.39
CA ARG A 20 -18.55 12.61 4.00
C ARG A 20 -19.02 11.57 2.97
N ILE A 21 -19.51 12.02 1.81
CA ILE A 21 -19.94 11.13 0.72
C ILE A 21 -18.76 10.29 0.23
N LEU A 22 -17.59 10.92 0.01
CA LEU A 22 -16.38 10.21 -0.39
C LEU A 22 -15.96 9.19 0.66
N LEU A 23 -15.98 9.55 1.94
CA LEU A 23 -15.67 8.63 3.04
C LEU A 23 -16.58 7.39 3.02
N ILE A 24 -17.90 7.56 2.89
CA ILE A 24 -18.86 6.45 2.83
C ILE A 24 -18.57 5.57 1.60
N ALA A 25 -18.39 6.18 0.43
CA ALA A 25 -18.11 5.46 -0.81
C ALA A 25 -16.80 4.66 -0.74
N LEU A 26 -15.74 5.26 -0.19
CA LEU A 26 -14.43 4.63 -0.03
C LEU A 26 -14.45 3.54 1.03
N PHE A 27 -15.19 3.71 2.12
CA PHE A 27 -15.41 2.65 3.09
C PHE A 27 -16.10 1.45 2.45
N GLY A 28 -17.18 1.68 1.69
CA GLY A 28 -17.86 0.63 0.94
C GLY A 28 -16.92 -0.08 -0.05
N LEU A 29 -16.11 0.68 -0.77
CA LEU A 29 -15.10 0.13 -1.70
C LEU A 29 -14.05 -0.71 -0.96
N SER A 30 -13.52 -0.23 0.17
CA SER A 30 -12.57 -0.98 0.99
C SER A 30 -13.17 -2.28 1.51
N VAL A 31 -14.41 -2.26 1.99
CA VAL A 31 -15.12 -3.47 2.44
C VAL A 31 -15.31 -4.45 1.27
N TYR A 32 -15.79 -3.97 0.13
CA TYR A 32 -16.00 -4.80 -1.05
C TYR A 32 -14.71 -5.47 -1.55
N GLU A 33 -13.65 -4.68 -1.73
CA GLU A 33 -12.36 -5.18 -2.24
C GLU A 33 -11.65 -6.10 -1.25
N GLN A 34 -11.61 -5.72 0.04
CA GLN A 34 -10.85 -6.47 1.05
C GLN A 34 -11.62 -7.69 1.55
N TRP A 35 -12.89 -7.54 1.92
CA TRP A 35 -13.65 -8.59 2.63
C TRP A 35 -14.44 -9.49 1.71
N LEU A 36 -14.97 -8.97 0.60
CA LEU A 36 -15.82 -9.78 -0.29
C LEU A 36 -15.00 -10.49 -1.38
N ILE A 37 -13.96 -9.84 -1.92
CA ILE A 37 -13.19 -10.43 -3.04
C ILE A 37 -11.91 -11.13 -2.58
N THR A 38 -11.16 -10.54 -1.65
CA THR A 38 -9.79 -11.01 -1.35
C THR A 38 -9.66 -11.83 -0.07
N LEU A 39 -10.77 -12.15 0.59
CA LEU A 39 -10.78 -12.92 1.84
C LEU A 39 -10.33 -14.38 1.63
N ASP A 40 -10.77 -15.03 0.55
CA ASP A 40 -10.38 -16.41 0.25
C ASP A 40 -8.87 -16.54 0.05
N ASP A 41 -8.29 -15.62 -0.71
CA ASP A 41 -6.84 -15.55 -0.93
C ASP A 41 -6.10 -15.20 0.37
N GLU A 42 -6.63 -14.32 1.21
CA GLU A 42 -6.04 -14.01 2.52
C GLU A 42 -5.94 -15.26 3.40
N LEU A 43 -7.06 -15.98 3.58
CA LEU A 43 -7.13 -17.18 4.40
C LEU A 43 -6.14 -18.25 3.91
N LYS A 44 -5.98 -18.37 2.59
CA LYS A 44 -5.06 -19.33 1.98
C LYS A 44 -3.58 -18.97 2.15
N TYR A 45 -3.23 -17.69 2.00
CA TYR A 45 -1.82 -17.28 1.89
C TYR A 45 -1.22 -16.67 3.17
N PHE A 46 -2.04 -16.04 4.01
CA PHE A 46 -1.55 -15.29 5.17
C PHE A 46 -1.88 -15.91 6.52
N TRP A 47 -2.89 -16.79 6.60
CA TRP A 47 -3.27 -17.43 7.87
C TRP A 47 -2.45 -18.68 8.18
N THR A 48 -2.06 -19.45 7.17
CA THR A 48 -1.22 -20.65 7.35
C THR A 48 0.23 -20.35 6.96
N GLY A 49 1.15 -20.35 7.92
CA GLY A 49 2.60 -20.24 7.68
C GLY A 49 3.35 -19.43 8.75
N PRO A 50 4.66 -19.18 8.58
CA PRO A 50 5.48 -18.48 9.56
C PRO A 50 5.19 -16.97 9.61
N TRP A 51 5.44 -16.37 10.77
CA TRP A 51 5.29 -14.93 10.99
C TRP A 51 6.47 -14.15 10.40
N GLU A 52 6.30 -13.67 9.17
CA GLU A 52 7.24 -12.77 8.50
C GLU A 52 6.82 -11.30 8.61
N LEU A 53 7.78 -10.36 8.52
CA LEU A 53 7.50 -8.93 8.58
C LEU A 53 6.45 -8.47 7.54
N SER A 54 6.53 -8.99 6.31
CA SER A 54 5.58 -8.71 5.23
C SER A 54 4.16 -9.16 5.56
N ARG A 55 4.01 -10.28 6.29
CA ARG A 55 2.71 -10.79 6.77
C ARG A 55 2.12 -9.87 7.83
N ILE A 56 2.93 -9.45 8.81
CA ILE A 56 2.49 -8.53 9.86
C ILE A 56 2.03 -7.21 9.24
N LEU A 57 2.84 -6.62 8.34
CA LEU A 57 2.49 -5.37 7.66
C LEU A 57 1.20 -5.48 6.84
N PHE A 58 1.01 -6.60 6.15
CA PHE A 58 -0.23 -6.87 5.40
C PHE A 58 -1.45 -6.91 6.33
N LEU A 59 -1.40 -7.68 7.43
CA LEU A 59 -2.51 -7.78 8.36
C LEU A 59 -2.80 -6.43 9.03
N VAL A 60 -1.77 -5.72 9.49
CA VAL A 60 -1.93 -4.38 10.07
C VAL A 60 -2.60 -3.44 9.07
N ASN A 61 -2.11 -3.37 7.82
CA ASN A 61 -2.73 -2.54 6.79
C ASN A 61 -4.21 -2.89 6.56
N ARG A 62 -4.51 -4.20 6.52
CA ARG A 62 -5.84 -4.72 6.20
C ARG A 62 -6.88 -4.42 7.28
N TYR A 63 -6.53 -4.52 8.57
CA TYR A 63 -7.46 -4.25 9.67
C TYR A 63 -7.46 -2.77 10.11
N LEU A 64 -6.34 -2.06 9.96
CA LEU A 64 -6.23 -0.67 10.39
C LEU A 64 -7.06 0.27 9.52
N THR A 65 -7.06 0.09 8.19
CA THR A 65 -7.84 0.95 7.26
C THR A 65 -9.34 0.99 7.57
N PRO A 66 -10.08 -0.14 7.67
CA PRO A 66 -11.50 -0.09 7.97
C PRO A 66 -11.77 0.45 9.38
N ALA A 67 -10.90 0.19 10.36
CA ALA A 67 -11.02 0.77 11.69
C ALA A 67 -10.94 2.31 11.67
N ILE A 68 -10.03 2.87 10.87
CA ILE A 68 -9.91 4.33 10.67
C ILE A 68 -11.16 4.89 9.98
N SER A 69 -11.64 4.22 8.92
CA SER A 69 -12.84 4.65 8.21
C SER A 69 -14.09 4.64 9.10
N VAL A 70 -14.24 3.62 9.96
CA VAL A 70 -15.33 3.54 10.95
C VAL A 70 -15.20 4.67 11.96
N LEU A 71 -14.01 4.92 12.51
CA LEU A 71 -13.79 6.02 13.44
C LEU A 71 -14.13 7.38 12.81
N ALA A 72 -13.73 7.59 11.55
CA ALA A 72 -14.08 8.79 10.80
C ALA A 72 -15.59 8.92 10.58
N LEU A 73 -16.28 7.84 10.19
CA LEU A 73 -17.73 7.82 9.98
C LEU A 73 -18.50 8.14 11.27
N VAL A 74 -18.07 7.55 12.39
CA VAL A 74 -18.61 7.85 13.73
C VAL A 74 -18.42 9.33 14.05
N CYS A 75 -17.22 9.86 13.82
CA CYS A 75 -16.93 11.29 14.03
C CYS A 75 -17.88 12.20 13.24
N PHE A 76 -18.16 11.89 11.97
CA PHE A 76 -19.08 12.67 11.13
C PHE A 76 -20.57 12.43 11.40
N SER A 77 -20.93 11.39 12.16
CA SER A 77 -22.33 11.01 12.38
C SER A 77 -22.84 11.29 13.78
N LEU A 78 -21.95 11.49 14.75
CA LEU A 78 -22.31 11.72 16.15
C LEU A 78 -23.03 13.06 16.37
N SER A 79 -24.11 13.00 17.14
CA SER A 79 -24.80 14.16 17.71
C SER A 79 -24.91 13.94 19.21
N SER A 80 -24.43 14.88 20.02
CA SER A 80 -24.56 14.84 21.48
C SER A 80 -25.41 16.01 21.99
N PRO A 81 -26.23 15.81 23.04
CA PRO A 81 -26.99 16.87 23.69
C PRO A 81 -26.15 17.84 24.54
N SER A 82 -24.93 17.48 24.98
CA SER A 82 -24.02 18.39 25.71
C SER A 82 -22.94 18.99 24.78
N PRO A 83 -22.85 20.32 24.64
CA PRO A 83 -21.92 20.96 23.70
C PRO A 83 -20.44 20.87 24.12
N GLU A 84 -20.14 20.87 25.42
CA GLU A 84 -18.75 20.86 25.91
C GLU A 84 -18.07 19.48 25.79
N ASP A 85 -18.74 18.41 26.24
CA ASP A 85 -18.21 17.04 26.10
C ASP A 85 -18.04 16.65 24.63
N LEU A 86 -18.99 17.08 23.80
CA LEU A 86 -18.93 16.86 22.35
C LEU A 86 -17.69 17.52 21.76
N ARG A 87 -17.39 18.76 22.12
CA ARG A 87 -16.21 19.49 21.61
C ARG A 87 -14.91 18.76 21.94
N GLN A 88 -14.77 18.28 23.17
CA GLN A 88 -13.56 17.59 23.62
C GLN A 88 -13.41 16.21 22.98
N PHE A 89 -14.51 15.45 22.88
CA PHE A 89 -14.53 14.18 22.16
C PHE A 89 -14.17 14.38 20.69
N CYS A 90 -14.77 15.38 20.06
CA CYS A 90 -14.59 15.71 18.65
C CYS A 90 -13.13 16.03 18.31
N LYS A 91 -12.49 16.88 19.13
CA LYS A 91 -11.08 17.20 18.98
C LYS A 91 -10.20 15.95 19.06
N ARG A 92 -10.42 15.10 20.07
CA ARG A 92 -9.66 13.84 20.24
C ARG A 92 -9.91 12.85 19.11
N ALA A 93 -11.15 12.72 18.65
CA ALA A 93 -11.52 11.81 17.57
C ALA A 93 -10.86 12.22 16.25
N ILE A 94 -10.94 13.51 15.88
CA ILE A 94 -10.31 14.03 14.66
C ILE A 94 -8.78 13.86 14.74
N GLN A 95 -8.15 14.21 15.88
CA GLN A 95 -6.74 13.97 16.11
C GLN A 95 -6.37 12.49 15.95
N ALA A 96 -7.16 11.59 16.54
CA ALA A 96 -6.95 10.15 16.43
C ALA A 96 -7.05 9.67 14.97
N VAL A 97 -8.03 10.16 14.21
CA VAL A 97 -8.17 9.84 12.77
C VAL A 97 -6.92 10.28 11.99
N PHE A 98 -6.39 11.47 12.22
CA PHE A 98 -5.19 11.93 11.51
C PHE A 98 -3.94 11.13 11.88
N VAL A 99 -3.69 10.91 13.17
CA VAL A 99 -2.54 10.14 13.65
C VAL A 99 -2.60 8.71 13.12
N THR A 100 -3.76 8.04 13.24
CA THR A 100 -3.93 6.68 12.75
C THR A 100 -3.85 6.59 11.23
N SER A 101 -4.34 7.60 10.49
CA SER A 101 -4.17 7.69 9.03
C SER A 101 -2.71 7.80 8.63
N MET A 102 -1.89 8.56 9.36
CA MET A 102 -0.45 8.63 9.12
C MET A 102 0.25 7.29 9.41
N LEU A 103 -0.15 6.61 10.49
CA LEU A 103 0.36 5.27 10.78
C LEU A 103 0.00 4.28 9.67
N ALA A 104 -1.25 4.29 9.18
CA ALA A 104 -1.67 3.43 8.06
C ALA A 104 -0.88 3.73 6.78
N LEU A 105 -0.67 5.00 6.46
CA LEU A 105 0.15 5.40 5.32
C LEU A 105 1.61 4.96 5.49
N GLY A 106 2.15 5.04 6.71
CA GLY A 106 3.47 4.53 7.06
C GLY A 106 3.60 3.03 6.86
N VAL A 107 2.58 2.24 7.20
CA VAL A 107 2.54 0.79 6.94
C VAL A 107 2.60 0.52 5.43
N VAL A 108 1.79 1.22 4.63
CA VAL A 108 1.84 1.08 3.16
C VAL A 108 3.21 1.48 2.62
N GLN A 109 3.78 2.60 3.06
CA GLN A 109 5.11 3.02 2.66
C GLN A 109 6.18 1.97 3.01
N ALA A 110 6.10 1.35 4.19
CA ALA A 110 7.01 0.28 4.59
C ALA A 110 6.92 -0.91 3.63
N MET A 111 5.71 -1.33 3.24
CA MET A 111 5.51 -2.39 2.24
C MET A 111 6.17 -2.05 0.90
N LEU A 112 6.01 -0.81 0.42
CA LEU A 112 6.63 -0.36 -0.83
C LEU A 112 8.16 -0.29 -0.72
N VAL A 113 8.70 0.19 0.40
CA VAL A 113 10.15 0.28 0.67
C VAL A 113 10.79 -1.09 0.74
N ILE A 114 10.18 -2.05 1.44
CA ILE A 114 10.65 -3.45 1.48
C ILE A 114 10.72 -4.03 0.08
N ARG A 115 9.70 -3.79 -0.76
CA ARG A 115 9.71 -4.27 -2.15
C ARG A 115 10.85 -3.67 -2.96
N VAL A 116 11.08 -2.36 -2.82
CA VAL A 116 12.21 -1.67 -3.49
C VAL A 116 13.55 -2.18 -2.95
N TRP A 117 13.65 -2.47 -1.66
CA TRP A 117 14.83 -3.05 -1.04
C TRP A 117 15.21 -4.39 -1.69
N TYR A 118 14.25 -5.30 -1.86
CA TYR A 118 14.48 -6.57 -2.57
C TYR A 118 14.83 -6.36 -4.04
N LEU A 119 14.17 -5.41 -4.71
CA LEU A 119 14.42 -5.10 -6.12
C LEU A 119 15.84 -4.55 -6.36
N PHE A 120 16.40 -3.81 -5.40
CA PHE A 120 17.72 -3.17 -5.42
C PHE A 120 18.72 -3.82 -4.45
N SER A 121 18.61 -5.13 -4.21
CA SER A 121 19.47 -5.87 -3.28
C SER A 121 20.98 -5.72 -3.54
N GLN A 122 21.38 -5.38 -4.77
CA GLN A 122 22.78 -5.15 -5.16
C GLN A 122 23.34 -3.80 -4.70
N SER A 123 22.51 -2.78 -4.52
CA SER A 123 22.96 -1.41 -4.21
C SER A 123 22.57 -1.01 -2.80
N ARG A 124 23.42 -1.32 -1.82
CA ARG A 124 23.20 -0.97 -0.40
C ARG A 124 22.95 0.52 -0.17
N ILE A 125 23.54 1.40 -0.98
CA ILE A 125 23.34 2.85 -0.92
C ILE A 125 21.87 3.23 -1.16
N VAL A 126 21.25 2.68 -2.21
CA VAL A 126 19.84 2.95 -2.53
C VAL A 126 18.95 2.40 -1.42
N SER A 127 19.21 1.16 -0.98
CA SER A 127 18.42 0.50 0.05
C SER A 127 18.47 1.24 1.39
N ILE A 128 19.66 1.64 1.87
CA ILE A 128 19.83 2.44 3.09
C ILE A 128 19.22 3.83 2.92
N GLY A 129 19.45 4.48 1.77
CA GLY A 129 18.86 5.77 1.45
C GLY A 129 17.33 5.76 1.52
N MET A 130 16.70 4.70 1.02
CA MET A 130 15.24 4.54 1.09
C MET A 130 14.74 4.31 2.51
N LEU A 131 15.47 3.56 3.34
CA LEU A 131 15.11 3.35 4.74
C LEU A 131 15.20 4.66 5.55
N VAL A 132 16.26 5.45 5.33
CA VAL A 132 16.44 6.76 5.96
C VAL A 132 15.35 7.72 5.48
N ALA A 133 15.09 7.78 4.17
CA ALA A 133 14.03 8.63 3.62
C ALA A 133 12.64 8.25 4.17
N PHE A 134 12.37 6.96 4.33
CA PHE A 134 11.16 6.44 4.97
C PHE A 134 11.03 6.91 6.42
N ALA A 135 12.09 6.74 7.23
CA ALA A 135 12.07 7.15 8.63
C ALA A 135 11.86 8.67 8.78
N VAL A 136 12.61 9.48 8.01
CA VAL A 136 12.47 10.94 8.02
C VAL A 136 11.07 11.36 7.61
N THR A 137 10.53 10.77 6.54
CA THR A 137 9.17 11.06 6.06
C THR A 137 8.12 10.80 7.14
N ASN A 138 8.17 9.64 7.81
CA ASN A 138 7.20 9.29 8.83
C ASN A 138 7.32 10.16 10.08
N ILE A 139 8.54 10.46 10.54
CA ILE A 139 8.78 11.34 11.69
C ILE A 139 8.25 12.74 11.41
N VAL A 140 8.58 13.31 10.25
CA VAL A 140 8.16 14.67 9.86
C VAL A 140 6.65 14.75 9.69
N SER A 141 6.02 13.79 9.00
CA SER A 141 4.57 13.75 8.85
C SER A 141 3.86 13.57 10.19
N LEU A 142 4.34 12.68 11.07
CA LEU A 142 3.74 12.49 12.39
C LEU A 142 3.87 13.74 13.28
N PHE A 143 5.02 14.41 13.24
CA PHE A 143 5.22 15.67 13.95
C PHE A 143 4.20 16.73 13.52
N PHE A 144 4.02 16.94 12.20
CA PHE A 144 3.02 17.89 11.71
C PHE A 144 1.60 17.46 12.03
N ALA A 145 1.28 16.17 12.01
CA ALA A 145 -0.06 15.67 12.38
C ALA A 145 -0.43 16.03 13.81
N ILE A 146 0.53 15.89 14.73
CA ILE A 146 0.33 16.19 16.16
C ILE A 146 0.29 17.71 16.37
N ALA A 147 1.23 18.46 15.79
CA ALA A 147 1.32 19.90 15.93
C ALA A 147 0.04 20.59 15.40
N ASP A 148 -0.35 20.31 14.16
CA ASP A 148 -1.57 20.86 13.56
C ASP A 148 -2.82 20.34 14.28
N GLY A 149 -2.75 19.13 14.84
CA GLY A 149 -3.81 18.54 15.66
C GLY A 149 -4.08 19.31 16.95
N ILE A 150 -3.06 19.82 17.63
CA ILE A 150 -3.19 20.60 18.88
C ILE A 150 -3.93 21.91 18.62
N ASP A 151 -3.63 22.55 17.49
CA ASP A 151 -4.21 23.83 17.07
C ASP A 151 -5.59 23.71 16.41
N LEU A 152 -6.17 22.50 16.36
CA LEU A 152 -7.51 22.28 15.83
C LEU A 152 -8.57 23.02 16.67
N ASN A 153 -9.32 23.88 15.97
CA ASN A 153 -10.49 24.57 16.50
C ASN A 153 -11.76 23.88 16.00
N ILE A 154 -12.58 23.37 16.92
CA ILE A 154 -13.88 22.78 16.58
C ILE A 154 -14.89 23.89 16.31
N LEU A 155 -15.60 23.78 15.19
CA LEU A 155 -16.66 24.71 14.81
C LEU A 155 -17.97 24.29 15.48
N GLU A 156 -18.68 25.25 16.07
CA GLU A 156 -19.99 25.00 16.67
C GLU A 156 -21.04 24.69 15.60
N ASN A 157 -21.93 23.76 15.91
CA ASN A 157 -23.03 23.41 15.01
C ASN A 157 -24.06 24.55 15.00
N LEU A 158 -24.32 25.10 13.83
CA LEU A 158 -25.37 26.10 13.66
C LEU A 158 -26.74 25.43 13.89
N PRO A 159 -27.50 25.81 14.94
CA PRO A 159 -28.75 25.15 15.30
C PRO A 159 -29.81 25.22 14.20
N GLN A 160 -29.74 26.26 13.37
CA GLN A 160 -30.66 26.51 12.26
C GLN A 160 -30.57 25.50 11.10
N PHE A 161 -29.51 24.71 11.00
CA PHE A 161 -29.30 23.76 9.88
C PHE A 161 -29.36 22.27 10.28
N ASN A 162 -29.71 21.94 11.54
CA ASN A 162 -29.78 20.56 12.06
C ASN A 162 -28.63 19.65 11.59
N ILE A 163 -27.41 20.18 11.60
CA ILE A 163 -26.26 19.47 11.04
C ILE A 163 -25.65 18.60 12.13
N ARG A 164 -25.56 17.30 11.83
CA ARG A 164 -24.94 16.28 12.70
C ARG A 164 -23.46 16.16 12.42
N GLY A 165 -22.71 15.68 13.42
CA GLY A 165 -21.30 15.36 13.28
C GLY A 165 -20.33 16.44 13.77
N CYS A 166 -19.07 16.04 13.79
CA CYS A 166 -17.92 16.84 14.12
C CYS A 166 -17.43 17.70 12.97
N ARG A 167 -17.08 18.96 13.27
CA ARG A 167 -16.47 19.88 12.30
C ARG A 167 -15.30 20.60 12.94
N ALA A 168 -14.20 20.67 12.20
CA ALA A 168 -13.02 21.43 12.61
C ALA A 168 -12.71 22.49 11.57
N SER A 169 -12.26 23.64 12.05
CA SER A 169 -11.60 24.66 11.25
C SER A 169 -10.28 24.12 10.74
N ARG A 170 -9.96 24.51 9.52
CA ARG A 170 -8.80 24.00 8.79
C ARG A 170 -7.55 24.80 9.15
N PRO A 171 -6.46 24.15 9.61
CA PRO A 171 -5.18 24.82 9.79
C PRO A 171 -4.61 25.32 8.45
N PRO A 172 -4.05 26.54 8.36
CA PRO A 172 -3.64 27.15 7.09
C PRO A 172 -2.47 26.42 6.40
N LYS A 173 -1.71 25.60 7.14
CA LYS A 173 -0.47 24.95 6.70
C LYS A 173 -0.57 23.42 6.67
N PHE A 174 -1.78 22.87 6.67
CA PHE A 174 -2.04 21.43 6.75
C PHE A 174 -1.41 20.60 5.61
N TRP A 175 -1.14 21.22 4.46
CA TRP A 175 -0.46 20.55 3.33
C TRP A 175 0.94 20.00 3.69
N ARG A 176 1.60 20.56 4.72
CA ARG A 176 2.91 20.11 5.21
C ARG A 176 2.91 18.68 5.69
N LEU A 177 1.75 18.18 6.12
CA LEU A 177 1.55 16.80 6.54
C LEU A 177 1.80 15.79 5.41
N TYR A 178 1.24 16.09 4.23
CA TYR A 178 1.22 15.17 3.09
C TYR A 178 2.42 15.32 2.15
N LEU A 179 3.10 16.48 2.15
CA LEU A 179 4.22 16.74 1.26
C LEU A 179 5.37 15.71 1.40
N PRO A 180 5.86 15.36 2.61
CA PRO A 180 6.93 14.37 2.75
C PRO A 180 6.53 13.01 2.15
N SER A 181 5.29 12.58 2.39
CA SER A 181 4.75 11.34 1.84
C SER A 181 4.70 11.36 0.31
N LEU A 182 4.31 12.50 -0.30
CA LEU A 182 4.32 12.65 -1.75
C LEU A 182 5.72 12.49 -2.32
N ILE A 183 6.72 13.11 -1.72
CA ILE A 183 8.12 13.01 -2.17
C ILE A 183 8.57 11.54 -2.14
N LEU A 184 8.33 10.84 -1.03
CA LEU A 184 8.72 9.43 -0.89
C LEU A 184 8.03 8.53 -1.92
N HIS A 185 6.72 8.68 -2.11
CA HIS A 185 5.96 7.91 -3.10
C HIS A 185 6.42 8.19 -4.53
N THR A 186 6.76 9.44 -4.84
CA THR A 186 7.32 9.84 -6.15
C THR A 186 8.65 9.14 -6.39
N VAL A 187 9.56 9.18 -5.41
CA VAL A 187 10.87 8.51 -5.50
C VAL A 187 10.70 7.00 -5.67
N LEU A 188 9.85 6.36 -4.85
CA LEU A 188 9.54 4.93 -4.94
C LEU A 188 8.99 4.53 -6.32
N TYR A 189 8.04 5.31 -6.84
CA TYR A 189 7.44 5.10 -8.16
C TYR A 189 8.49 5.24 -9.26
N CYS A 190 9.26 6.35 -9.25
CA CYS A 190 10.30 6.61 -10.24
C CYS A 190 11.40 5.55 -10.23
N LEU A 191 11.86 5.08 -9.06
CA LEU A 191 12.85 4.02 -8.96
C LEU A 191 12.33 2.68 -9.50
N THR A 192 11.09 2.34 -9.15
CA THR A 192 10.43 1.11 -9.63
C THR A 192 10.22 1.16 -11.15
N ALA A 193 9.74 2.28 -11.67
CA ALA A 193 9.56 2.52 -13.10
C ALA A 193 10.89 2.52 -13.86
N PHE A 194 11.90 3.24 -13.36
CA PHE A 194 13.23 3.27 -13.96
C PHE A 194 13.83 1.87 -14.09
N ARG A 195 13.72 1.05 -13.03
CA ARG A 195 14.21 -0.33 -13.05
C ARG A 195 13.40 -1.21 -14.01
N ALA A 196 12.09 -1.03 -14.07
CA ALA A 196 11.22 -1.70 -15.03
C ALA A 196 11.61 -1.38 -16.49
N LEU A 197 11.97 -0.12 -16.77
CA LEU A 197 12.37 0.35 -18.09
C LEU A 197 13.79 -0.12 -18.48
N ARG A 198 14.76 -0.02 -17.55
CA ARG A 198 16.16 -0.40 -17.81
C ARG A 198 16.32 -1.89 -18.12
N ASN A 199 15.57 -2.74 -17.42
CA ASN A 199 15.68 -4.19 -17.58
C ASN A 199 14.74 -4.78 -18.63
N ARG A 200 14.18 -3.97 -19.55
CA ARG A 200 13.23 -4.41 -20.61
C ARG A 200 13.71 -5.63 -21.39
N ARG A 201 15.02 -5.78 -21.63
CA ARG A 201 15.61 -6.95 -22.33
C ARG A 201 15.49 -8.24 -21.51
N ILE A 202 15.65 -8.17 -20.18
CA ILE A 202 15.49 -9.30 -19.26
C ILE A 202 14.01 -9.68 -19.17
N PHE A 203 13.11 -8.68 -19.10
CA PHE A 203 11.66 -8.90 -19.12
C PHE A 203 11.14 -9.54 -20.42
N LYS A 204 11.86 -9.41 -21.55
CA LYS A 204 11.54 -10.16 -22.78
C LYS A 204 11.81 -11.66 -22.63
N ARG A 205 12.78 -12.05 -21.80
CA ARG A 205 13.14 -13.45 -21.51
C ARG A 205 12.33 -14.05 -20.36
N ALA A 206 11.82 -13.23 -19.44
CA ALA A 206 11.01 -13.64 -18.29
C ALA A 206 9.59 -13.01 -18.33
N PRO A 207 8.63 -13.60 -19.07
CA PRO A 207 7.28 -13.03 -19.23
C PRO A 207 6.49 -12.94 -17.92
N ILE A 208 6.77 -13.81 -16.96
CA ILE A 208 6.17 -13.81 -15.62
C ILE A 208 6.54 -12.53 -14.87
N LEU A 209 7.82 -12.18 -14.88
CA LEU A 209 8.31 -10.98 -14.22
C LEU A 209 7.77 -9.70 -14.89
N LYS A 210 7.59 -9.73 -16.21
CA LYS A 210 6.92 -8.65 -16.95
C LYS A 210 5.49 -8.46 -16.48
N ARG A 211 4.74 -9.55 -16.27
CA ARG A 211 3.38 -9.51 -15.73
C ARG A 211 3.37 -8.94 -14.31
N LEU A 212 4.26 -9.41 -13.43
CA LEU A 212 4.35 -8.94 -12.04
C LEU A 212 4.67 -7.44 -11.92
N VAL A 213 5.59 -6.93 -12.76
CA VAL A 213 5.95 -5.51 -12.77
C VAL A 213 4.90 -4.65 -13.46
N ARG A 214 4.22 -5.15 -14.48
CA ARG A 214 3.10 -4.46 -15.12
C ARG A 214 1.90 -4.35 -14.18
N ASP A 215 1.51 -5.47 -13.58
CA ASP A 215 0.36 -5.57 -12.70
C ASP A 215 0.65 -4.81 -11.39
N GLY A 216 1.87 -4.95 -10.83
CA GLY A 216 2.32 -4.17 -9.69
C GLY A 216 2.50 -2.67 -9.98
N GLY A 217 2.95 -2.31 -11.19
CA GLY A 217 3.16 -0.94 -11.61
C GLY A 217 1.87 -0.13 -11.71
N PHE A 218 0.78 -0.76 -12.16
CA PHE A 218 -0.55 -0.14 -12.19
C PHE A 218 -1.01 0.28 -10.79
N PHE A 219 -0.92 -0.62 -9.80
CA PHE A 219 -1.28 -0.28 -8.42
C PHE A 219 -0.36 0.77 -7.80
N TYR A 220 0.93 0.76 -8.12
CA TYR A 220 1.88 1.81 -7.71
C TYR A 220 1.51 3.17 -8.31
N PHE A 221 1.04 3.19 -9.55
CA PHE A 221 0.53 4.41 -10.19
C PHE A 221 -0.74 4.92 -9.50
N VAL A 222 -1.69 4.04 -9.16
CA VAL A 222 -2.90 4.40 -8.39
C VAL A 222 -2.54 5.01 -7.04
N VAL A 223 -1.57 4.42 -6.32
CA VAL A 223 -1.03 4.98 -5.06
C VAL A 223 -0.48 6.38 -5.30
N PHE A 224 0.43 6.54 -6.28
CA PHE A 224 1.04 7.83 -6.59
C PHE A 224 0.00 8.92 -6.91
N ILE A 225 -0.98 8.62 -7.77
CA ILE A 225 -2.05 9.55 -8.13
C ILE A 225 -2.91 9.91 -6.91
N SER A 226 -3.24 8.93 -6.06
CA SER A 226 -4.04 9.19 -4.85
C SER A 226 -3.33 10.13 -3.88
N VAL A 227 -2.03 9.92 -3.65
CA VAL A 227 -1.22 10.83 -2.82
C VAL A 227 -1.11 12.20 -3.47
N LEU A 228 -0.84 12.27 -4.78
CA LEU A 228 -0.71 13.52 -5.53
C LEU A 228 -1.99 14.37 -5.46
N LEU A 229 -3.16 13.78 -5.73
CA LEU A 229 -4.45 14.47 -5.65
C LEU A 229 -4.72 14.98 -4.23
N THR A 230 -4.41 14.19 -3.21
CA THR A 230 -4.56 14.57 -1.80
C THR A 230 -3.66 15.75 -1.43
N THR A 231 -2.39 15.72 -1.85
CA THR A 231 -1.43 16.81 -1.57
C THR A 231 -1.79 18.09 -2.32
N ILE A 232 -2.11 18.00 -3.62
CA ILE A 232 -2.52 19.16 -4.42
C ILE A 232 -3.81 19.75 -3.86
N GLY A 233 -4.80 18.92 -3.56
CA GLY A 233 -6.06 19.35 -2.94
C GLY A 233 -5.81 20.07 -1.62
N SER A 234 -4.90 19.55 -0.78
CA SER A 234 -4.50 20.16 0.49
C SER A 234 -3.77 21.51 0.32
N PHE A 235 -3.11 21.74 -0.83
CA PHE A 235 -2.37 22.96 -1.14
C PHE A 235 -3.26 24.12 -1.63
N LEU A 236 -4.54 23.89 -1.89
CA LEU A 236 -5.47 24.88 -2.46
C LEU A 236 -6.43 25.47 -1.40
N PRO A 237 -5.95 26.30 -0.44
CA PRO A 237 -6.79 26.85 0.63
C PRO A 237 -7.95 27.71 0.13
N GLN A 238 -7.80 28.34 -1.03
CA GLN A 238 -8.79 29.24 -1.62
C GLN A 238 -10.04 28.53 -2.16
N TYR A 239 -10.00 27.19 -2.29
CA TYR A 239 -11.11 26.39 -2.80
C TYR A 239 -11.54 25.37 -1.73
N PRO A 240 -12.32 25.77 -0.71
CA PRO A 240 -12.70 24.89 0.40
C PRO A 240 -13.49 23.64 -0.07
N SER A 241 -14.23 23.75 -1.17
CA SER A 241 -14.94 22.64 -1.81
C SER A 241 -14.04 21.49 -2.27
N ILE A 242 -12.76 21.76 -2.59
CA ILE A 242 -11.76 20.76 -3.00
C ILE A 242 -10.84 20.42 -1.81
N ASN A 243 -10.47 21.43 -1.05
CA ASN A 243 -9.48 21.31 0.01
C ASN A 243 -9.97 20.48 1.20
N ILE A 244 -11.21 20.70 1.64
CA ILE A 244 -11.83 19.96 2.75
C ILE A 244 -11.93 18.46 2.42
N PRO A 245 -12.50 18.02 1.29
CA PRO A 245 -12.55 16.60 0.97
C PRO A 245 -11.17 16.01 0.75
N ALA A 246 -10.20 16.74 0.20
CA ALA A 246 -8.83 16.23 0.09
C ALA A 246 -8.21 15.93 1.46
N ILE A 247 -8.47 16.76 2.48
CA ILE A 247 -7.89 16.60 3.81
C ILE A 247 -8.62 15.56 4.66
N PHE A 248 -9.95 15.62 4.67
CA PHE A 248 -10.79 14.89 5.62
C PHE A 248 -11.40 13.60 5.07
N SER A 249 -11.32 13.35 3.75
CA SER A 249 -11.71 12.05 3.20
C SER A 249 -10.65 10.99 3.46
N THR A 250 -11.06 9.73 3.52
CA THR A 250 -10.13 8.59 3.63
C THR A 250 -9.57 8.16 2.27
N LEU A 251 -9.56 9.04 1.25
CA LEU A 251 -9.14 8.71 -0.12
C LEU A 251 -7.75 8.05 -0.12
N ILE A 252 -6.77 8.75 0.43
CA ILE A 252 -5.39 8.27 0.45
C ILE A 252 -5.26 6.95 1.20
N VAL A 253 -5.87 6.80 2.38
CA VAL A 253 -5.73 5.58 3.19
C VAL A 253 -6.42 4.40 2.52
N ALA A 254 -7.65 4.58 2.05
CA ALA A 254 -8.43 3.52 1.42
C ALA A 254 -7.78 3.04 0.12
N THR A 255 -7.44 3.94 -0.80
CA THR A 255 -6.91 3.54 -2.11
C THR A 255 -5.51 2.94 -1.99
N THR A 256 -4.65 3.51 -1.14
CA THR A 256 -3.28 3.00 -0.97
C THR A 256 -3.27 1.64 -0.25
N SER A 257 -4.15 1.44 0.72
CA SER A 257 -4.32 0.14 1.40
C SER A 257 -4.85 -0.95 0.46
N ILE A 258 -5.87 -0.65 -0.35
CA ILE A 258 -6.41 -1.59 -1.35
C ILE A 258 -5.31 -1.95 -2.37
N ALA A 259 -4.64 -0.94 -2.92
CA ALA A 259 -3.59 -1.15 -3.91
C ALA A 259 -2.42 -1.97 -3.35
N ALA A 260 -1.96 -1.68 -2.13
CA ALA A 260 -0.91 -2.43 -1.47
C ALA A 260 -1.32 -3.89 -1.21
N SER A 261 -2.56 -4.10 -0.75
CA SER A 261 -3.11 -5.44 -0.49
C SER A 261 -3.20 -6.27 -1.77
N ARG A 262 -3.73 -5.70 -2.86
CA ARG A 262 -3.85 -6.37 -4.17
C ARG A 262 -2.48 -6.75 -4.73
N VAL A 263 -1.49 -5.86 -4.61
CA VAL A 263 -0.12 -6.16 -5.02
C VAL A 263 0.45 -7.34 -4.24
N MET A 264 0.34 -7.34 -2.91
CA MET A 264 0.84 -8.44 -2.08
C MET A 264 0.18 -9.77 -2.42
N LEU A 265 -1.15 -9.80 -2.50
CA LEU A 265 -1.89 -11.01 -2.85
C LEU A 265 -1.54 -11.51 -4.26
N SER A 266 -1.33 -10.61 -5.23
CA SER A 266 -0.89 -10.99 -6.58
C SER A 266 0.48 -11.67 -6.59
N ILE A 267 1.39 -11.27 -5.70
CA ILE A 267 2.72 -11.86 -5.59
C ILE A 267 2.64 -13.23 -4.90
N HIS A 268 1.89 -13.34 -3.80
CA HIS A 268 1.76 -14.60 -3.07
C HIS A 268 0.98 -15.66 -3.85
N SER A 269 -0.09 -15.27 -4.56
CA SER A 269 -0.81 -16.19 -5.44
C SER A 269 0.06 -16.69 -6.59
N LEU A 270 0.93 -15.82 -7.14
CA LEU A 270 1.92 -16.21 -8.13
C LEU A 270 2.99 -17.14 -7.54
N ALA A 271 3.50 -16.85 -6.34
CA ALA A 271 4.44 -17.70 -5.61
C ALA A 271 3.90 -19.12 -5.41
N ALA A 272 2.66 -19.23 -4.96
CA ALA A 272 1.98 -20.50 -4.77
C ALA A 272 1.77 -21.27 -6.08
N LYS A 273 1.43 -20.58 -7.19
CA LYS A 273 1.32 -21.22 -8.52
C LYS A 273 2.65 -21.77 -9.02
N LEU A 274 3.75 -21.15 -8.65
CA LEU A 274 5.10 -21.54 -9.06
C LEU A 274 5.77 -22.50 -8.07
N GLY A 275 5.10 -22.84 -6.95
CA GLY A 275 5.67 -23.70 -5.90
C GLY A 275 6.96 -23.14 -5.29
N SER A 276 7.12 -21.81 -5.26
CA SER A 276 8.35 -21.14 -4.82
C SER A 276 8.05 -20.06 -3.79
N ASP A 277 9.04 -19.70 -2.97
CA ASP A 277 8.89 -18.66 -1.95
C ASP A 277 8.71 -17.27 -2.56
N SER A 278 7.83 -16.47 -1.97
CA SER A 278 7.59 -15.07 -2.38
C SER A 278 8.86 -14.21 -2.31
N ALA A 279 9.75 -14.49 -1.34
CA ALA A 279 11.04 -13.84 -1.23
C ALA A 279 11.98 -14.16 -2.41
N TRP A 280 11.94 -15.40 -2.91
CA TRP A 280 12.71 -15.82 -4.08
C TRP A 280 12.22 -15.11 -5.35
N LEU A 281 10.89 -15.02 -5.54
CA LEU A 281 10.30 -14.29 -6.67
C LEU A 281 10.62 -12.80 -6.68
N LEU A 282 10.72 -12.18 -5.49
CA LEU A 282 11.07 -10.77 -5.36
C LEU A 282 12.56 -10.51 -5.60
N ASN A 283 13.42 -11.53 -5.44
CA ASN A 283 14.85 -11.45 -5.66
C ASN A 283 15.22 -11.90 -7.09
N ASN A 284 15.20 -10.95 -8.02
CA ASN A 284 15.50 -11.18 -9.45
C ASN A 284 16.84 -11.87 -9.75
N ILE A 285 17.79 -11.83 -8.81
CA ILE A 285 19.13 -12.42 -9.00
C ILE A 285 19.04 -13.94 -8.99
N GLU A 286 18.30 -14.52 -8.04
CA GLU A 286 18.15 -15.98 -7.94
C GLU A 286 17.33 -16.53 -9.11
N LEU A 287 16.31 -15.78 -9.54
CA LEU A 287 15.49 -16.13 -10.70
C LEU A 287 16.24 -16.06 -12.04
N SER A 288 17.31 -15.25 -12.10
CA SER A 288 18.18 -15.14 -13.29
C SER A 288 19.32 -16.15 -13.32
N ARG A 289 19.66 -16.75 -12.17
CA ARG A 289 20.74 -17.75 -12.04
C ARG A 289 20.32 -19.14 -12.50
N VAL A 290 19.03 -19.42 -12.47
CA VAL A 290 18.48 -20.72 -12.87
C VAL A 290 18.02 -20.61 -14.33
N PRO A 291 18.60 -21.38 -15.28
CA PRO A 291 18.04 -21.46 -16.62
C PRO A 291 16.68 -22.14 -16.54
N TRP A 292 15.62 -21.42 -16.92
CA TRP A 292 14.27 -21.95 -16.92
C TRP A 292 13.51 -21.58 -18.19
N ARG A 293 12.58 -22.44 -18.58
CA ARG A 293 11.66 -22.29 -19.70
C ARG A 293 10.22 -22.45 -19.21
N ARG A 294 9.28 -21.89 -19.96
CA ARG A 294 7.85 -22.05 -19.64
C ARG A 294 7.39 -23.44 -20.07
N GLY A 295 6.70 -24.16 -19.20
CA GLY A 295 6.06 -25.43 -19.54
C GLY A 295 4.84 -25.26 -20.42
N ALA A 296 4.22 -26.37 -20.82
CA ALA A 296 3.12 -26.39 -21.76
C ALA A 296 1.83 -25.75 -21.21
N THR A 297 1.70 -25.66 -19.88
CA THR A 297 0.51 -25.12 -19.20
C THR A 297 0.74 -23.76 -18.52
N GLU A 298 -0.34 -22.99 -18.29
CA GLU A 298 -0.23 -21.71 -17.56
C GLU A 298 0.21 -21.94 -16.11
N GLY A 299 1.46 -21.56 -15.80
CA GLY A 299 2.04 -21.64 -14.45
C GLY A 299 3.20 -22.62 -14.33
N GLU A 300 3.44 -23.43 -15.35
CA GLU A 300 4.50 -24.43 -15.36
C GLU A 300 5.87 -23.80 -15.70
N ILE A 301 6.88 -24.13 -14.89
CA ILE A 301 8.27 -23.74 -15.08
C ILE A 301 9.10 -25.01 -15.25
N ILE A 302 9.78 -25.14 -16.37
CA ILE A 302 10.80 -26.15 -16.62
C ILE A 302 12.13 -25.54 -16.22
N VAL A 303 12.74 -26.02 -15.15
CA VAL A 303 14.10 -25.65 -14.76
C VAL A 303 15.06 -26.62 -15.44
N ASP A 304 15.92 -26.11 -16.33
CA ASP A 304 16.99 -26.92 -16.89
C ASP A 304 18.01 -27.16 -15.75
N GLN A 305 18.02 -28.36 -15.16
CA GLN A 305 19.14 -28.76 -14.32
C GLN A 305 20.37 -28.77 -15.23
N LEU A 306 21.28 -27.82 -15.03
CA LEU A 306 22.64 -27.95 -15.55
C LEU A 306 23.17 -29.27 -15.00
N GLY A 307 23.27 -30.25 -15.89
CA GLY A 307 23.79 -31.57 -15.57
C GLY A 307 25.11 -31.38 -14.86
N ARG A 308 25.18 -31.88 -13.62
CA ARG A 308 26.43 -32.40 -13.11
C ARG A 308 26.77 -33.50 -14.10
N ASP A 309 27.78 -33.25 -14.94
CA ASP A 309 28.18 -34.14 -16.01
C ASP A 309 28.20 -35.58 -15.50
N SER A 310 27.31 -36.37 -16.06
CA SER A 310 27.36 -37.82 -15.97
C SER A 310 28.55 -38.26 -16.81
N ASN A 311 29.74 -38.27 -16.22
CA ASN A 311 30.89 -39.07 -16.65
C ASN A 311 31.92 -39.16 -15.51
N ALA A 312 32.37 -40.39 -15.30
CA ALA A 312 33.43 -40.86 -14.41
C ALA A 312 33.01 -41.18 -12.97
N ASP A 313 32.91 -42.49 -12.75
CA ASP A 313 33.07 -43.20 -11.50
C ASP A 313 34.31 -42.76 -10.69
N ASP A 314 34.26 -43.07 -9.39
CA ASP A 314 35.33 -43.04 -8.37
C ASP A 314 35.83 -41.67 -7.85
N ASP A 315 35.29 -41.23 -6.70
CA ASP A 315 36.05 -41.14 -5.43
C ASP A 315 35.25 -40.47 -4.30
N GLU A 316 35.57 -40.91 -3.08
CA GLU A 316 34.93 -40.56 -1.81
C GLU A 316 34.93 -39.06 -1.45
N LEU A 317 33.99 -38.74 -0.54
CA LEU A 317 34.11 -37.80 0.58
C LEU A 317 33.35 -36.45 0.52
N TYR A 318 32.64 -36.20 1.63
CA TYR A 318 32.12 -34.93 2.16
C TYR A 318 30.81 -34.36 1.60
N SER A 319 29.72 -34.70 2.29
CA SER A 319 28.56 -33.83 2.45
C SER A 319 28.90 -32.57 3.25
N PRO A 320 28.26 -31.44 2.96
CA PRO A 320 27.55 -30.77 4.04
C PRO A 320 26.09 -30.48 3.68
N SER A 321 25.25 -30.76 4.68
CA SER A 321 23.84 -30.41 4.80
C SER A 321 23.53 -29.01 4.28
N THR A 322 22.76 -28.93 3.19
CA THR A 322 21.93 -27.77 2.90
C THR A 322 20.49 -28.18 3.18
N SER A 323 19.95 -27.60 4.24
CA SER A 323 18.56 -27.67 4.67
C SER A 323 17.60 -27.53 3.49
N ASP A 324 16.64 -28.46 3.45
CA ASP A 324 15.55 -28.59 2.49
C ASP A 324 14.93 -27.24 2.06
N LEU A 325 15.24 -26.84 0.81
CA LEU A 325 14.31 -26.10 -0.03
C LEU A 325 13.84 -27.07 -1.12
N SER A 326 12.94 -27.98 -0.76
CA SER A 326 12.42 -28.99 -1.68
C SER A 326 11.45 -28.35 -2.67
N LEU A 327 12.02 -27.76 -3.73
CA LEU A 327 11.32 -27.55 -5.00
C LEU A 327 10.70 -28.91 -5.40
N LYS A 328 9.37 -28.99 -5.42
CA LYS A 328 8.67 -30.17 -5.92
C LYS A 328 8.96 -30.29 -7.42
N THR A 329 9.93 -31.13 -7.76
CA THR A 329 10.23 -31.49 -9.14
C THR A 329 9.23 -32.55 -9.58
N SER A 330 8.43 -32.24 -10.61
CA SER A 330 7.73 -33.29 -11.34
C SER A 330 8.65 -33.75 -12.47
N ARG A 331 8.90 -35.05 -12.55
CA ARG A 331 9.78 -35.63 -13.57
C ARG A 331 8.99 -35.72 -14.87
N VAL A 332 9.03 -34.67 -15.70
CA VAL A 332 8.51 -34.72 -17.07
C VAL A 332 9.52 -35.50 -17.91
N GLY A 333 9.04 -36.53 -18.61
CA GLY A 333 9.87 -37.45 -19.39
C GLY A 333 10.76 -36.74 -20.42
N ARG A 334 11.95 -37.28 -20.65
CA ARG A 334 12.88 -36.85 -21.70
C ARG A 334 12.18 -36.90 -23.05
N TRP A 335 12.08 -35.77 -23.73
CA TRP A 335 11.78 -35.74 -25.16
C TRP A 335 13.06 -36.13 -25.91
N ASN A 336 13.12 -37.36 -26.41
CA ASN A 336 14.19 -37.82 -27.30
C ASN A 336 13.81 -37.42 -28.74
N ASP A 337 14.63 -36.58 -29.38
CA ASP A 337 14.51 -36.23 -30.81
C ASP A 337 15.14 -37.28 -31.74
N GLU A 338 15.50 -38.46 -31.22
CA GLU A 338 15.97 -39.58 -32.04
C GLU A 338 14.89 -40.66 -32.05
N THR A 339 14.01 -40.62 -33.04
CA THR A 339 13.42 -41.76 -33.79
C THR A 339 12.17 -41.31 -34.55
N TRP A 340 12.34 -40.99 -35.84
CA TRP A 340 11.45 -41.40 -36.93
C TRP A 340 12.28 -41.60 -38.19
#